data_AF-A0A0C2CD23-F1
#
_entry.id   AF-A0A0C2CD23-F1
#
_cell.length_a   1.000
_cell.length_b   1.000
_cell.length_c   1.000
_cell.angle_alpha   90.00
_cell.angle_beta   90.00
_cell.angle_gamma   90.00
#
_symmetry.space_group_name_H-M   'P 1'
#
loop_
_entity.id
_entity.type
_entity.pdbx_description
1 polymer ?
#
loop_
_entity_poly.entity_id
_entity_poly.type
_entity_poly.pdbx_seq_one_letter_code
_entity_poly.pdbx_strand_id
1 'polypeptide(L)' 'VFLNNHLDIVMLYHEHMPGLYRVVGFEVKPRSVKAVTFDNNKECSGIDKDMNFFELKEEDQKIYWTYSVFWEPSD' A
#
# COMPACT_ATOMS: atom_id res chain seq x y z
N VAL A 1 13.79 -2.96 15.66
CA VAL A 1 13.46 -3.62 14.36
C VAL A 1 12.25 -2.91 13.78
N PHE A 2 12.23 -2.61 12.47
CA PHE A 2 11.07 -1.95 11.85
C PHE A 2 10.12 -2.96 11.23
N LEU A 3 8.82 -2.72 11.38
CA LEU A 3 7.76 -3.53 10.79
C LEU A 3 7.25 -2.89 9.51
N ASN A 4 7.26 -3.64 8.40
CA ASN A 4 6.60 -3.21 7.17
C ASN A 4 5.13 -3.62 7.20
N ASN A 5 4.28 -2.74 7.73
CA ASN A 5 2.85 -2.96 7.95
C ASN A 5 1.95 -2.37 6.85
N HIS A 6 2.53 -1.85 5.77
CA HIS A 6 1.80 -1.39 4.58
C HIS A 6 2.36 -1.97 3.29
N LEU A 7 1.48 -2.27 2.35
CA LEU A 7 1.83 -2.81 1.04
C LEU A 7 1.33 -1.88 -0.06
N ASP A 8 2.23 -1.33 -0.85
CA ASP A 8 1.86 -0.73 -2.13
C ASP A 8 1.80 -1.85 -3.17
N ILE A 9 0.60 -2.10 -3.68
CA ILE A 9 0.33 -3.08 -4.72
C ILE A 9 0.18 -2.32 -6.03
N VAL A 10 1.16 -2.47 -6.92
CA VAL A 10 1.14 -1.86 -8.26
C VAL A 10 0.64 -2.90 -9.24
N MET A 11 -0.56 -2.69 -9.78
CA MET A 11 -1.19 -3.54 -10.79
C MET A 11 -0.71 -3.10 -12.18
N LEU A 12 -0.06 -4.00 -12.90
CA LEU A 12 0.41 -3.77 -14.26
C LEU A 12 -0.66 -4.24 -15.26
N TYR A 13 -1.06 -3.35 -16.17
CA TYR A 13 -2.09 -3.65 -17.17
C TYR A 13 -1.63 -3.38 -18.61
N HIS A 14 -2.25 -4.06 -19.57
CA HIS A 14 -2.05 -3.82 -20.99
C HIS A 14 -3.39 -3.61 -21.69
N GLU A 15 -3.48 -2.63 -22.58
CA GLU A 15 -4.66 -2.36 -23.41
C GLU A 15 -4.57 -3.16 -24.72
N HIS A 16 -5.25 -4.31 -24.77
CA HIS A 16 -5.17 -5.19 -25.94
C HIS A 16 -6.04 -4.68 -27.11
N MET A 17 -7.10 -3.95 -26.80
CA MET A 17 -7.97 -3.25 -27.75
C MET A 17 -8.47 -1.96 -27.09
N PRO A 18 -8.91 -0.93 -27.86
CA PRO A 18 -9.44 0.30 -27.29
C PRO A 18 -10.49 0.06 -26.21
N GLY A 19 -10.20 0.47 -24.98
CA GLY A 19 -11.07 0.31 -23.81
C GLY A 19 -11.10 -1.10 -23.19
N LEU A 20 -10.27 -2.04 -23.65
CA LEU A 20 -10.18 -3.41 -23.15
C LEU A 20 -8.80 -3.67 -22.53
N TYR A 21 -8.78 -3.60 -21.21
CA TYR A 21 -7.59 -3.77 -20.38
C TYR A 21 -7.53 -5.18 -19.81
N ARG A 22 -6.32 -5.75 -19.73
CA ARG A 22 -6.05 -6.98 -18.98
C ARG A 22 -4.90 -6.74 -18.00
N VAL A 23 -4.99 -7.33 -16.81
CA VAL A 23 -3.87 -7.39 -15.87
C VAL A 23 -2.83 -8.35 -16.43
N VAL A 24 -1.58 -7.92 -16.45
CA VAL A 24 -0.44 -8.70 -16.96
C VAL A 24 0.61 -8.98 -15.87
N GLY A 25 0.56 -8.26 -14.76
CA GLY A 25 1.46 -8.49 -13.64
C GLY A 25 1.08 -7.64 -12.43
N PHE A 26 1.83 -7.82 -11.35
CA PHE A 26 1.76 -6.94 -10.20
C PHE A 26 3.11 -6.91 -9.47
N GLU A 27 3.39 -5.78 -8.83
CA GLU A 27 4.51 -5.60 -7.91
C GLU A 27 4.00 -5.29 -6.51
N VAL A 28 4.66 -5.81 -5.48
CA VAL A 28 4.33 -5.48 -4.09
C VAL A 28 5.54 -4.83 -3.44
N LYS A 29 5.37 -3.58 -2.99
CA LYS A 29 6.42 -2.78 -2.35
C LYS A 29 6.05 -2.59 -0.88
N PRO A 30 6.68 -3.33 0.05
CA PRO A 30 6.40 -3.20 1.47
C PRO A 30 6.99 -1.89 2.02
N ARG A 31 6.23 -1.22 2.89
CA ARG A 31 6.62 0.00 3.60
C ARG A 31 6.27 -0.08 5.07
N SER A 32 7.04 0.62 5.89
CA SER A 32 6.77 0.79 7.31
C SER A 32 6.06 2.11 7.55
N VAL A 33 4.91 2.08 8.24
CA VAL A 33 4.11 3.28 8.55
C VAL A 33 3.69 3.29 10.00
N LYS A 34 4.13 4.33 10.71
CA LYS A 34 3.88 4.50 12.14
C LYS A 34 2.44 4.87 12.48
N ALA A 35 1.78 5.63 11.62
CA ALA A 35 0.44 6.16 11.88
C ALA A 35 -0.46 6.00 10.67
N VAL A 36 -1.75 5.79 10.92
CA VAL A 36 -2.77 5.74 9.89
C VAL A 36 -3.95 6.56 10.37
N THR A 37 -4.44 7.45 9.52
CA THR A 37 -5.70 8.16 9.71
C THR A 37 -6.77 7.49 8.86
N PHE A 38 -7.91 7.22 9.48
CA PHE A 38 -9.09 6.69 8.81
C PHE A 38 -10.11 7.80 8.66
N ASP A 39 -10.72 7.88 7.50
CA ASP A 39 -11.89 8.73 7.30
C ASP A 39 -13.16 8.09 7.87
N ASN A 40 -14.29 8.78 7.72
CA ASN A 40 -15.59 8.30 8.20
C ASN A 40 -16.07 7.01 7.50
N ASN A 41 -15.51 6.68 6.32
CA ASN A 41 -15.81 5.48 5.56
C ASN A 41 -14.87 4.30 5.88
N LYS A 42 -13.97 4.48 6.86
CA LYS A 42 -12.90 3.53 7.20
C LYS A 42 -11.89 3.33 6.06
N GLU A 43 -11.83 4.25 5.11
CA GLU A 43 -10.72 4.31 4.17
C GLU A 43 -9.54 4.99 4.86
N CYS A 44 -8.36 4.43 4.62
CA CYS A 44 -7.11 4.97 5.13
C CYS A 44 -6.68 6.12 4.20
N SER A 45 -6.97 7.35 4.59
CA SER A 45 -6.50 8.56 3.90
C SER A 45 -5.39 9.20 4.75
N GLY A 46 -4.12 9.11 4.34
CA GLY A 46 -3.02 9.77 5.05
C GLY A 46 -1.71 9.00 5.18
N ILE A 47 -1.47 7.98 4.36
CA ILE A 47 -0.14 7.35 4.28
C ILE A 47 0.75 8.22 3.40
N ASP A 48 1.43 9.17 4.04
CA ASP A 48 2.42 10.03 3.39
C ASP A 48 3.74 9.26 3.12
N LYS A 49 4.49 9.69 2.12
CA LYS A 49 5.81 9.16 1.77
C LYS A 49 6.86 9.48 2.84
N ASP A 50 6.70 10.62 3.54
CA ASP A 50 7.64 11.09 4.57
C ASP A 50 7.26 10.64 5.99
N MET A 51 6.52 9.53 6.11
CA MET A 51 6.11 9.03 7.41
C MET A 51 7.24 8.27 8.12
N ASN A 52 7.34 8.49 9.44
CA ASN A 52 8.22 7.70 10.30
C ASN A 52 7.90 6.21 10.24
N PHE A 53 8.93 5.37 10.36
CA PHE A 53 8.78 3.92 10.42
C PHE A 53 8.18 3.45 11.75
N PHE A 54 7.41 2.37 11.69
CA PHE A 54 6.88 1.67 12.86
C PHE A 54 7.96 0.78 13.46
N GLU A 55 8.37 1.08 14.69
CA GLU A 55 9.36 0.31 15.43
C GLU A 55 8.68 -0.72 16.34
N LEU A 56 9.15 -1.97 16.27
CA LEU A 56 8.75 -3.04 17.16
C LEU A 56 9.37 -2.87 18.54
N LYS A 57 8.56 -3.09 19.57
CA LYS A 57 8.93 -3.05 20.98
C LYS A 57 8.55 -4.37 21.66
N GLU A 58 9.09 -4.60 22.86
CA GLU A 58 8.78 -5.80 23.66
C GLU A 58 7.38 -5.77 24.31
N GLU A 59 6.75 -4.59 24.34
CA GLU A 59 5.39 -4.40 24.86
C GLU A 59 4.30 -4.72 23.82
N ASP A 60 3.06 -4.97 24.27
CA ASP A 60 1.93 -5.15 23.37
C ASP A 60 1.68 -3.89 22.52
N GLN A 61 1.70 -4.05 21.19
CA GLN A 61 1.49 -2.96 20.24
C GLN A 61 0.25 -3.21 19.38
N LYS A 62 -0.60 -2.18 19.24
CA LYS A 62 -1.68 -2.19 18.23
C LYS A 62 -1.08 -1.82 16.88
N ILE A 63 -1.21 -2.73 15.92
CA ILE A 63 -0.65 -2.58 14.57
C ILE A 63 -1.80 -2.51 13.56
N TYR A 64 -1.79 -1.49 12.71
CA TYR A 64 -2.68 -1.43 11.56
C TYR A 64 -1.99 -2.03 10.34
N TRP A 65 -2.67 -2.98 9.69
CA TRP A 65 -2.27 -3.54 8.41
C TRP A 65 -3.07 -2.86 7.31
N THR A 66 -2.36 -2.26 6.35
CA THR A 66 -2.98 -1.45 5.30
C THR A 66 -2.34 -1.75 3.95
N TYR A 67 -3.02 -1.37 2.87
CA TYR A 67 -2.48 -1.47 1.52
C TYR A 67 -2.98 -0.32 0.67
N SER A 68 -2.23 0.01 -0.38
CA SER A 68 -2.62 0.93 -1.44
C SER A 68 -2.57 0.19 -2.77
N VAL A 69 -3.51 0.47 -3.67
CA VAL A 69 -3.52 -0.12 -5.02
C VAL A 69 -3.28 0.98 -6.05
N PHE A 70 -2.24 0.80 -6.84
CA PHE A 70 -1.89 1.67 -7.96
C PHE A 70 -2.04 0.89 -9.27
N TRP A 71 -2.30 1.60 -10.37
CA TRP A 71 -2.43 1.00 -11.69
C TRP A 71 -1.43 1.67 -12.62
N GLU A 72 -0.59 0.86 -13.27
CA GLU A 72 0.42 1.33 -14.21
C GLU A 72 0.35 0.51 -15.51
N PRO A 73 0.52 1.15 -16.67
CA PRO A 73 0.65 0.40 -17.91
C PRO A 73 1.94 -0.44 -17.87
N SER A 74 1.85 -1.69 -18.31
CA SER A 74 3.01 -2.52 -18.56
C SER A 74 3.66 -2.12 -19.88
N ASP A 75 4.98 -2.02 -19.88
CA ASP A 75 5.81 -1.98 -21.09
C ASP A 75 5.59 -3.24 -21.97
#